data_AF-A0A0C1RGU8-F1
#
_entry.id   AF-A0A0C1RGU8-F1
#
_cell.length_a   1.000
_cell.length_b   1.000
_cell.length_c   1.000
_cell.angle_alpha   90.00
_cell.angle_beta   90.00
_cell.angle_gamma   90.00
#
_symmetry.space_group_name_H-M   'P 1'
#
loop_
_entity.id
_entity.type
_entity.pdbx_description
1 polymer ?
#
loop_
_entity_poly.entity_id
_entity_poly.type
_entity_poly.pdbx_seq_one_letter_code
_entity_poly.pdbx_strand_id
1 'polypeptide(L)'
;MLLYFIDLSVIPEIGELPSWADPDLLKGLSVAAIALVVVGTWLIFRVVRKVVFRSLLLVLAVGLSFSLWQQRGQLTDCVETCSCDLFGQTVQIPVDKNPNCE
;
A
#
# COMPACT_ATOMS: atom_id res chain seq x y z
N MET A 1 -29.13 -11.61 -22.45
CA MET A 1 -28.51 -12.86 -22.95
C MET A 1 -27.86 -13.73 -21.87
N LEU A 2 -27.87 -13.34 -20.57
CA LEU A 2 -27.34 -14.19 -19.48
C LEU A 2 -28.42 -14.91 -18.66
N LEU A 3 -29.71 -14.61 -18.87
CA LEU A 3 -30.83 -15.12 -18.06
C LEU A 3 -31.59 -16.31 -18.68
N TYR A 4 -31.19 -16.78 -19.87
CA TYR A 4 -31.86 -17.92 -20.54
C TYR A 4 -31.20 -19.28 -20.25
N PHE A 5 -30.05 -19.29 -19.56
CA PHE A 5 -29.30 -20.52 -19.24
C PHE A 5 -29.79 -21.22 -17.97
N ILE A 6 -30.49 -20.51 -17.09
CA ILE A 6 -30.96 -21.09 -15.82
C ILE A 6 -32.41 -21.55 -16.02
N ASP A 7 -32.57 -22.78 -16.50
CA ASP A 7 -33.88 -23.43 -16.57
C ASP A 7 -34.35 -23.78 -15.15
N LEU A 8 -35.24 -22.94 -14.60
CA LEU A 8 -35.78 -23.09 -13.24
C LEU A 8 -36.61 -24.36 -13.05
N SER A 9 -37.01 -25.03 -14.14
CA SER A 9 -37.81 -26.27 -14.09
C SER A 9 -36.99 -27.53 -13.77
N VAL A 10 -35.65 -27.44 -13.83
CA VAL A 10 -34.71 -28.53 -13.52
C VAL A 10 -34.19 -28.44 -12.07
N ILE A 11 -34.60 -27.43 -11.31
CA ILE A 11 -34.25 -27.37 -9.88
C ILE A 11 -35.09 -28.44 -9.17
N PRO A 12 -34.48 -29.48 -8.58
CA PRO A 12 -35.23 -30.45 -7.78
C PRO A 12 -35.99 -29.66 -6.70
N GLU A 13 -37.26 -30.00 -6.46
CA GLU A 13 -37.98 -29.51 -5.27
C GLU A 13 -37.02 -29.63 -4.11
N ILE A 14 -36.71 -28.50 -3.49
CA ILE A 14 -35.66 -28.34 -2.50
C ILE A 14 -35.98 -29.33 -1.39
N GLY A 15 -35.35 -30.51 -1.47
CA GLY A 15 -35.71 -31.66 -0.67
C GLY A 15 -35.63 -31.27 0.79
N GLU A 16 -36.57 -31.78 1.58
CA GLU A 16 -36.54 -31.63 3.02
C GLU A 16 -35.10 -31.79 3.53
N LEU A 17 -34.66 -30.82 4.34
CA LEU A 17 -33.32 -30.82 4.89
C LEU A 17 -33.08 -32.18 5.54
N PRO A 18 -31.93 -32.83 5.30
CA PRO A 18 -31.64 -34.11 5.91
C PRO A 18 -31.71 -33.97 7.44
N SER A 19 -32.08 -35.03 8.15
CA SER A 19 -32.42 -34.96 9.59
C SER A 19 -31.30 -34.46 10.52
N TRP A 20 -30.07 -34.35 10.02
CA TRP A 20 -28.92 -33.79 10.74
C TRP A 20 -28.76 -32.27 10.55
N ALA A 21 -29.45 -31.68 9.57
CA ALA A 21 -29.34 -30.29 9.14
C ALA A 21 -30.49 -29.46 9.71
N ASP A 22 -30.45 -29.23 11.02
CA ASP A 22 -31.43 -28.39 11.71
C ASP A 22 -31.32 -26.92 11.24
N PRO A 23 -32.41 -26.31 10.74
CA PRO A 23 -32.38 -24.97 10.15
C PRO A 23 -32.08 -23.86 11.17
N ASP A 24 -32.47 -24.03 12.43
CA ASP A 24 -32.22 -23.05 13.48
C ASP A 24 -30.73 -23.05 13.88
N LEU A 25 -30.12 -24.23 13.94
CA LEU A 25 -28.67 -24.38 14.15
C LEU A 25 -27.86 -23.78 12.98
N LEU A 26 -28.26 -24.06 11.74
CA LEU A 26 -27.60 -23.52 10.53
C LEU A 26 -27.68 -22.00 10.46
N LYS A 27 -28.83 -21.43 10.84
CA LYS A 27 -29.01 -19.98 10.91
C LYS A 27 -28.13 -19.36 11.99
N GLY A 28 -28.02 -19.99 13.16
CA GLY A 28 -27.11 -19.53 14.22
C GLY A 28 -25.64 -19.56 13.80
N LEU A 29 -25.20 -20.67 13.21
CA LEU A 29 -23.82 -20.85 12.74
C LEU A 29 -23.45 -19.89 11.60
N SER A 30 -24.36 -19.66 10.66
CA SER A 30 -24.13 -18.71 9.56
C SER A 30 -23.99 -17.27 10.07
N VAL A 31 -24.84 -16.84 11.02
CA VAL A 31 -24.71 -15.52 11.65
C VAL A 31 -23.38 -15.41 12.40
N ALA A 32 -23.00 -16.43 13.15
CA ALA A 32 -21.72 -16.46 13.87
C ALA A 32 -20.52 -16.40 12.91
N ALA A 33 -20.57 -17.16 11.80
CA ALA A 33 -19.52 -17.15 10.78
C ALA A 33 -19.39 -15.77 10.12
N ILE A 34 -20.51 -15.14 9.76
CA ILE A 34 -20.52 -13.78 9.20
C ILE A 34 -19.91 -12.80 10.21
N ALA A 35 -20.33 -12.85 11.47
CA ALA A 35 -19.78 -12.00 12.52
C ALA A 35 -18.27 -12.18 12.67
N LEU A 36 -17.79 -13.42 12.66
CA LEU A 36 -16.36 -13.73 12.74
C LEU A 36 -15.59 -13.14 11.56
N VAL A 37 -16.10 -13.30 10.33
CA VAL A 37 -15.48 -12.70 9.14
C VAL A 37 -15.42 -11.18 9.26
N VAL A 38 -16.52 -10.53 9.64
CA VAL A 38 -16.58 -9.07 9.80
C VAL A 38 -15.58 -8.57 10.84
N VAL A 39 -15.53 -9.22 12.01
CA VAL A 39 -14.58 -8.87 13.08
C VAL A 39 -13.15 -9.13 12.63
N GLY A 40 -12.89 -10.26 11.98
CA GLY A 40 -11.57 -10.62 11.45
C GLY A 40 -11.08 -9.59 10.44
N THR A 41 -11.90 -9.24 9.46
CA THR A 41 -11.58 -8.19 8.47
C THR A 41 -11.33 -6.84 9.14
N TRP A 42 -12.15 -6.46 10.13
CA TRP A 42 -11.97 -5.20 10.85
C TRP A 42 -10.65 -5.15 11.63
N LEU A 43 -10.26 -6.25 12.27
CA LEU A 43 -8.97 -6.36 12.98
C LEU A 43 -7.79 -6.26 12.01
N ILE A 44 -7.84 -6.99 10.90
CA ILE A 44 -6.80 -6.92 9.85
C ILE A 44 -6.68 -5.49 9.34
N PHE A 45 -7.81 -4.85 9.00
CA PHE A 45 -7.82 -3.47 8.52
C PHE A 45 -7.21 -2.50 9.54
N ARG A 46 -7.52 -2.66 10.83
CA ARG A 46 -6.95 -1.84 11.91
C ARG A 46 -5.44 -1.99 12.00
N VAL A 47 -4.92 -3.21 11.89
CA VAL A 47 -3.47 -3.49 11.92
C VAL A 47 -2.80 -2.91 10.68
N VAL A 48 -3.33 -3.21 9.49
CA VAL A 48 -2.79 -2.70 8.22
C VAL A 48 -2.73 -1.19 8.23
N ARG A 49 -3.80 -0.49 8.65
CA ARG A 49 -3.81 0.97 8.74
C ARG A 49 -2.66 1.48 9.62
N LYS A 50 -2.46 0.88 10.79
CA LYS A 50 -1.38 1.28 11.72
C LYS A 50 0.01 1.02 11.14
N VAL A 51 0.20 -0.12 10.45
CA VAL A 51 1.48 -0.50 9.86
C VAL A 51 1.80 0.38 8.65
N VAL A 52 0.83 0.61 7.75
CA VAL A 52 0.98 1.42 6.54
C VAL A 52 1.42 2.84 6.86
N PHE A 53 0.78 3.51 7.84
CA PHE A 53 1.21 4.85 8.23
C PHE A 53 2.64 4.88 8.78
N ARG A 54 3.02 3.87 9.58
CA ARG A 54 4.39 3.79 10.12
C ARG A 54 5.41 3.48 9.03
N SER A 55 5.13 2.54 8.14
CA SER A 55 6.02 2.20 7.04
C SER A 55 6.16 3.36 6.06
N LEU A 56 5.08 4.08 5.77
CA LEU A 56 5.12 5.28 4.92
C LEU A 56 6.07 6.33 5.51
N LEU A 57 5.96 6.63 6.81
CA LEU A 57 6.85 7.58 7.47
C LEU A 57 8.32 7.12 7.42
N LEU A 58 8.59 5.83 7.63
CA LEU A 58 9.95 5.28 7.54
C LEU A 58 10.51 5.40 6.11
N VAL A 59 9.71 5.05 5.10
CA VAL A 59 10.12 5.16 3.69
C VAL A 59 10.40 6.62 3.33
N LEU A 60 9.56 7.55 3.77
CA LEU A 60 9.80 8.98 3.56
C LEU A 60 11.09 9.44 4.25
N ALA A 61 11.30 9.08 5.52
CA ALA A 61 12.51 9.46 6.24
C ALA A 61 13.79 8.91 5.59
N VAL A 62 13.77 7.64 5.17
CA VAL A 62 14.90 7.01 4.47
C VAL A 62 15.12 7.65 3.10
N GLY A 63 14.05 7.89 2.33
CA GLY A 63 14.13 8.54 1.03
C GLY A 63 14.70 9.96 1.12
N LEU A 64 14.25 10.73 2.10
CA LEU A 64 14.80 12.07 2.37
C LEU A 64 16.28 12.01 2.77
N SER A 65 16.63 11.09 3.67
CA SER A 65 18.02 10.93 4.12
C SER A 65 18.94 10.54 2.96
N PHE A 66 18.49 9.63 2.10
CA PHE A 66 19.22 9.23 0.90
C PHE A 66 19.35 10.37 -0.11
N SER A 67 18.28 11.15 -0.31
CA SER A 67 18.29 12.33 -1.19
C SER A 67 19.32 13.37 -0.73
N LEU A 68 19.36 13.69 0.57
CA LEU A 68 20.35 14.61 1.15
C LEU A 68 21.78 14.05 1.03
N TRP A 69 21.95 12.74 1.22
CA TRP A 69 23.25 12.09 1.07
C TRP A 69 23.79 12.21 -0.36
N GLN A 70 22.92 12.03 -1.35
CA GLN A 70 23.32 12.16 -2.76
C GLN A 70 23.68 13.60 -3.14
N GLN A 71 23.00 14.59 -2.57
CA GLN A 71 23.37 16.00 -2.76
C GLN A 71 24.74 16.31 -2.17
N ARG A 72 25.11 15.70 -1.05
CA ARG A 72 26.46 15.88 -0.48
C ARG A 72 27.56 15.50 -1.47
N GLY A 73 27.37 14.43 -2.26
CA GLY A 73 28.31 14.05 -3.31
C GLY A 73 28.43 15.11 -4.41
N GLN A 74 27.28 15.64 -4.86
CA GLN A 74 27.24 16.70 -5.88
C GLN A 74 27.92 18.00 -5.41
N LEU A 75 27.84 18.36 -4.12
CA LEU A 75 28.57 19.51 -3.58
C LEU A 75 30.10 19.30 -3.64
N THR A 76 30.58 18.09 -3.38
CA THR A 76 32.01 17.76 -3.48
C THR A 76 32.49 17.90 -4.92
N ASP A 77 31.75 17.34 -5.89
CA ASP A 77 32.10 17.43 -7.31
C ASP A 77 32.01 18.88 -7.83
N CYS A 78 31.14 19.70 -7.24
CA CYS A 78 30.97 21.11 -7.61
C CYS A 78 32.17 21.99 -7.22
N VAL A 79 32.84 21.68 -6.10
CA VAL A 79 34.05 22.38 -5.68
C VAL A 79 35.20 22.11 -6.64
N GLU A 80 35.23 20.93 -7.26
CA GLU A 80 36.28 20.51 -8.21
C GLU A 80 36.02 20.95 -9.66
N THR A 81 34.76 20.97 -10.11
CA THR A 81 34.40 21.22 -11.52
C THR A 81 33.78 22.60 -11.79
N CYS A 82 33.51 23.38 -10.74
CA CYS A 82 33.03 24.78 -10.79
C CYS A 82 31.66 25.00 -11.44
N SER A 83 31.04 23.93 -11.94
CA SER A 83 29.69 23.89 -12.45
C SER A 83 29.03 22.59 -12.01
N CYS A 84 27.89 22.68 -11.33
CA CYS A 84 27.17 21.49 -10.90
C CYS A 84 25.66 21.69 -10.98
N ASP A 85 24.94 20.59 -11.00
CA ASP A 85 23.50 20.56 -10.92
C ASP A 85 23.10 20.28 -9.46
N LEU A 86 22.53 21.28 -8.79
CA LEU A 86 22.04 21.21 -7.41
C LEU A 86 20.52 21.17 -7.47
N PHE A 87 19.93 20.04 -7.05
CA PHE A 87 18.47 19.85 -7.08
C PHE A 87 17.80 20.04 -8.46
N GLY A 88 18.52 19.83 -9.57
CA GLY A 88 17.99 20.06 -10.92
C GLY A 88 18.12 21.51 -11.40
N GLN A 89 18.83 22.36 -10.65
CA GLN A 89 19.28 23.68 -11.10
C GLN A 89 20.79 23.71 -11.30
N THR A 90 21.21 24.13 -12.48
CA THR A 90 22.61 24.36 -12.79
C THR A 90 23.11 25.62 -12.06
N VAL A 91 24.04 25.42 -11.13
CA VAL A 91 24.69 26.50 -10.38
C VAL A 91 26.13 26.60 -10.85
N GLN A 92 26.50 27.77 -11.35
CA GLN A 92 27.87 28.15 -11.69
C GLN A 92 28.47 28.86 -10.47
N ILE A 93 29.56 28.34 -9.92
CA ILE A 93 30.23 28.99 -8.79
C ILE A 93 31.10 30.11 -9.36
N PRO A 94 30.86 31.38 -8.99
CA PRO A 94 31.65 32.47 -9.50
C PRO A 94 33.06 32.46 -8.86
N VAL A 95 34.05 32.83 -9.66
CA VAL A 95 35.51 32.78 -9.39
C VAL A 95 35.90 33.51 -8.10
N ASP A 96 35.11 34.51 -7.69
CA ASP A 96 35.32 35.27 -6.45
C ASP A 96 34.98 34.49 -5.16
N LYS A 97 34.29 33.35 -5.28
CA LYS A 97 33.83 32.53 -4.14
C LYS A 97 34.57 31.21 -3.98
N ASN A 98 35.23 30.70 -5.01
CA ASN A 98 36.04 29.48 -4.95
C ASN A 98 37.37 29.68 -5.69
N PRO A 99 38.51 29.72 -4.98
CA PRO A 99 39.83 29.91 -5.60
C PRO A 99 40.31 28.70 -6.41
N ASN A 100 39.62 27.56 -6.34
CA ASN A 100 39.88 26.40 -7.22
C ASN A 100 39.19 26.52 -8.58
N CYS A 101 38.35 27.53 -8.77
CA CYS A 101 37.75 27.87 -10.04
C CYS A 101 38.55 29.03 -10.62
N GLU A 102 39.19 28.85 -11.78
CA GLU A 102 39.93 29.88 -12.52
C GLU A 102 39.06 30.54 -13.60
#